data_AF-A0AA42NBI4-F1
#
_entry.id   AF-A0AA42NBI4-F1
#
_cell.length_a   1.000
_cell.length_b   1.000
_cell.length_c   1.000
_cell.angle_alpha   90.00
_cell.angle_beta   90.00
_cell.angle_gamma   90.00
#
_symmetry.space_group_name_H-M   'P 1'
#
loop_
_entity.id
_entity.type
_entity.pdbx_description
1 polymer ?
#
loop_
_entity_poly.entity_id
_entity_poly.type
_entity_poly.pdbx_seq_one_letter_code
_entity_poly.pdbx_strand_id
1 'polypeptide(L)' 'MTLCIAETSRPKLVHEARTARVMELWRAGRSTHEIAETLDLAECEVCRIIEEAGH' A
#
# COMPACT_ATOMS: atom_id res chain seq x y z
N MET A 1 -19.58 -17.13 21.03
CA MET A 1 -19.27 -16.11 20.02
C MET A 1 -17.94 -16.48 19.39
N THR A 2 -17.98 -17.09 18.21
CA THR A 2 -16.80 -17.64 17.54
C THR A 2 -15.98 -16.48 16.98
N LEU A 3 -14.79 -16.25 17.55
CA LEU A 3 -13.79 -15.36 16.97
C LEU A 3 -13.27 -16.01 15.69
N CYS A 4 -13.71 -15.51 14.54
CA CYS A 4 -13.21 -15.90 13.23
C CYS A 4 -11.78 -15.35 13.05
N ILE A 5 -10.80 -16.11 13.51
CA ILE A 5 -9.42 -15.95 13.11
C ILE A 5 -9.24 -16.41 11.65
N ALA A 6 -9.49 -15.50 10.71
CA ALA A 6 -8.99 -15.65 9.34
C ALA A 6 -7.50 -15.26 9.31
N GLU A 7 -6.68 -16.04 10.01
CA GLU A 7 -5.22 -16.03 9.92
C GLU A 7 -4.89 -17.12 8.89
N THR A 8 -4.65 -16.82 7.62
CA THR A 8 -3.27 -16.68 7.09
C THR A 8 -3.24 -16.30 5.59
N SER A 9 -4.35 -15.85 4.98
CA SER A 9 -4.38 -15.35 3.58
C SER A 9 -4.42 -13.82 3.46
N ARG A 10 -4.40 -13.11 4.59
CA ARG A 10 -4.50 -11.64 4.68
C ARG A 10 -3.32 -10.82 4.13
N PRO A 11 -2.04 -11.27 4.07
CA PRO A 11 -0.97 -10.35 3.70
C PRO A 11 -1.02 -9.91 2.23
N LYS A 12 -1.47 -10.78 1.32
CA LYS A 12 -1.54 -10.45 -0.12
C LYS A 12 -2.61 -9.41 -0.43
N LEU A 13 -3.84 -9.61 0.06
CA LEU A 13 -4.93 -8.65 -0.15
C LEU A 13 -4.65 -7.29 0.50
N VAL A 14 -4.01 -7.29 1.68
CA VAL A 14 -3.60 -6.05 2.34
C VAL A 14 -2.47 -5.35 1.56
N HIS A 15 -1.57 -6.11 0.95
CA HIS A 15 -0.52 -5.57 0.10
C HIS A 15 -1.09 -5.01 -1.20
N GLU A 16 -1.98 -5.73 -1.88
CA GLU A 16 -2.67 -5.26 -3.09
C GLU A 16 -3.50 -4.00 -2.83
N ALA A 17 -4.28 -3.98 -1.73
CA ALA A 17 -5.05 -2.80 -1.34
C ALA A 17 -4.15 -1.59 -1.03
N ARG A 18 -2.98 -1.83 -0.43
CA ARG A 18 -1.98 -0.80 -0.16
C ARG A 18 -1.38 -0.26 -1.46
N THR A 19 -0.96 -1.15 -2.37
CA THR A 19 -0.42 -0.78 -3.68
C THR A 19 -1.42 0.02 -4.50
N ALA A 20 -2.69 -0.41 -4.53
CA ALA A 20 -3.76 0.33 -5.19
C ALA A 20 -3.90 1.75 -4.62
N ARG A 21 -3.82 1.91 -3.30
CA ARG A 21 -3.96 3.21 -2.63
C ARG A 21 -2.75 4.11 -2.83
N VAL A 22 -1.53 3.56 -2.82
CA VAL A 22 -0.30 4.26 -3.21
C VAL A 22 -0.41 4.77 -4.65
N MET A 23 -0.83 3.93 -5.59
CA MET A 23 -1.00 4.31 -6.99
C MET A 23 -2.09 5.36 -7.20
N GLU A 24 -3.21 5.29 -6.48
CA GLU A 24 -4.27 6.29 -6.55
C GLU A 24 -3.75 7.68 -6.17
N LEU A 25 -3.03 7.79 -5.05
CA LEU A 25 -2.44 9.04 -4.59
C LEU A 25 -1.31 9.53 -5.51
N TRP A 26 -0.50 8.61 -6.03
CA TRP A 26 0.55 8.94 -7.00
C TRP A 26 -0.04 9.49 -8.31
N ARG A 27 -1.10 8.86 -8.83
CA ARG A 27 -1.84 9.35 -10.02
C ARG A 27 -2.53 10.69 -9.78
N ALA A 28 -2.89 10.99 -8.53
CA ALA A 28 -3.38 12.31 -8.13
C ALA A 28 -2.28 13.39 -8.08
N GLY A 29 -1.02 13.04 -8.38
CA GLY A 29 0.12 13.95 -8.43
C GLY A 29 0.76 14.24 -7.06
N ARG A 30 0.51 13.40 -6.05
CA ARG A 30 1.11 13.55 -4.72
C ARG A 30 2.55 13.06 -4.72
N SER A 31 3.38 13.67 -3.88
CA SER A 31 4.78 13.24 -3.73
C SER A 31 4.88 11.95 -2.93
N THR A 32 5.93 11.16 -3.16
CA THR A 32 6.19 9.90 -2.40
C THR A 32 6.21 10.13 -0.88
N HIS A 33 6.76 11.25 -0.43
CA HIS A 33 6.76 11.65 0.98
C HIS A 33 5.35 11.82 1.56
N GLU A 34 4.48 12.58 0.88
CA GLU A 34 3.11 12.78 1.33
C GLU A 34 2.31 11.47 1.37
N ILE A 35 2.56 10.59 0.40
CA ILE A 35 1.91 9.27 0.32
C ILE A 35 2.38 8.40 1.49
N ALA A 36 3.67 8.43 1.80
CA ALA A 36 4.28 7.72 2.92
C ALA A 36 3.67 8.18 4.26
N GLU A 37 3.57 9.49 4.49
CA GLU A 37 2.91 10.03 5.70
C GLU A 37 1.42 9.68 5.76
N THR A 38 0.71 9.77 4.63
CA THR A 38 -0.74 9.49 4.56
C THR A 38 -1.06 8.02 4.86
N LEU A 39 -0.18 7.11 4.45
CA LEU A 39 -0.39 5.67 4.58
C LEU A 39 0.40 5.04 5.73
N ASP A 40 1.12 5.84 6.51
CA ASP A 40 2.04 5.40 7.56
C ASP A 40 3.02 4.33 7.03
N LEU A 41 3.67 4.65 5.91
CA LEU A 41 4.64 3.79 5.24
C LEU A 41 6.02 4.44 5.23
N ALA A 42 7.04 3.60 5.07
CA ALA A 42 8.36 4.10 4.72
C ALA A 42 8.35 4.66 3.30
N GLU A 43 9.02 5.78 3.08
CA GLU A 43 9.15 6.39 1.75
C GLU A 43 9.81 5.44 0.74
N CYS A 44 10.77 4.62 1.19
CA CYS A 44 11.39 3.57 0.38
C CYS A 44 10.38 2.49 -0.06
N GLU A 45 9.41 2.14 0.79
CA GLU A 45 8.37 1.16 0.44
C GLU A 45 7.44 1.74 -0.63
N VAL A 46 7.07 3.02 -0.49
CA VAL A 46 6.26 3.73 -1.50
C VAL A 46 6.99 3.80 -2.84
N CYS A 47 8.28 4.14 -2.84
CA CYS A 47 9.11 4.15 -4.04
C CYS A 47 9.12 2.78 -4.73
N ARG A 48 9.42 1.72 -3.97
CA ARG A 48 9.44 0.35 -4.47
C ARG A 48 8.11 -0.07 -5.09
N ILE A 49 6.99 0.26 -4.44
CA ILE A 49 5.64 -0.04 -4.93
C ILE A 49 5.36 0.67 -6.26
N ILE A 50 5.75 1.94 -6.40
CA ILE A 50 5.56 2.71 -7.63
C ILE A 50 6.42 2.14 -8.77
N GLU A 51 7.67 1.77 -8.48
CA GLU A 51 8.57 1.15 -9.45
C GLU A 51 8.08 -0.24 -9.91
N GLU A 52 7.59 -1.06 -8.98
CA GLU A 52 7.05 -2.39 -9.28
C GLU A 52 5.72 -2.33 -10.05
N ALA A 53 4.86 -1.35 -9.77
CA ALA A 53 3.58 -1.19 -10.44
C ALA A 53 3.66 -0.42 -11.78
N GLY A 54 4.76 0.28 -12.03
CA GLY A 54 5.04 0.97 -13.29
C GLY A 54 5.68 0.11 -14.38
N HIS A 55 6.08 -1.13 -14.04
CA HIS A 55 6.66 -2.12 -14.96
C HIS A 55 5.59 -3.10 -15.47
#